data_AF-A0A109FKF1-F1
#
_entry.id   AF-A0A109FKF1-F1
#
_cell.length_a   1.000
_cell.length_b   1.000
_cell.length_c   1.000
_cell.angle_alpha   90.00
_cell.angle_beta   90.00
_cell.angle_gamma   90.00
#
_symmetry.space_group_name_H-M   'P 1'
#
loop_
_entity.id
_entity.type
_entity.pdbx_description
1 polymer ?
#
loop_
_entity_poly.entity_id
_entity_poly.type
_entity_poly.pdbx_seq_one_letter_code
_entity_poly.pdbx_strand_id
1 'polypeptide(L)'
;MSSSSSAPKPFPGYLVHAPFLAAQAPPSSTGLLPSPELLQRTLPPSPLHFTHPPTPTSPGAPAPVLSLAANAPIPGRVSSVYRATSPTGEKVVLKYANDMLAVLREAEEVYVNLPGGGGLPIPTYWGLFEGRVTGDQNKSLVMMLEDCGEPLQGGFETLTRAERQKLYDALTIFHDIHFQHGSFSPSSVVSQPAPPPSDSTTSPNGGAPTSSRKLTIVGFSQAEWHLCPGENSCPELVQAKKALGLDQEGGVDA
;
A
#
# COMPACT_ATOMS: atom_id res chain seq x y z
N MET A 1 6.41 2.26 -42.90
CA MET A 1 6.05 3.27 -41.87
C MET A 1 6.33 2.64 -40.52
N SER A 2 7.49 2.95 -39.95
CA SER A 2 7.95 2.35 -38.69
C SER A 2 7.37 3.15 -37.53
N SER A 3 6.44 2.55 -36.77
CA SER A 3 5.88 3.15 -35.56
C SER A 3 6.93 3.10 -34.43
N SER A 4 7.52 4.25 -34.12
CA SER A 4 8.35 4.40 -32.92
C SER A 4 7.45 4.33 -31.68
N SER A 5 7.52 3.22 -30.95
CA SER A 5 7.01 3.12 -29.58
C SER A 5 7.87 4.05 -28.71
N SER A 6 7.30 5.18 -28.28
CA SER A 6 7.96 6.05 -27.31
C SER A 6 7.85 5.42 -25.94
N ALA A 7 8.98 5.02 -25.37
CA ALA A 7 9.03 4.63 -23.96
C ALA A 7 8.55 5.81 -23.09
N PRO A 8 7.76 5.53 -22.04
CA PRO A 8 7.25 6.55 -21.13
C PRO A 8 8.41 7.24 -20.40
N LYS A 9 8.42 8.59 -20.45
CA LYS A 9 9.43 9.40 -19.74
C LYS A 9 9.09 9.42 -18.24
N PRO A 10 10.03 9.06 -17.35
CA PRO A 10 9.83 9.19 -15.91
C PRO A 10 9.62 10.67 -15.55
N PHE A 11 8.62 10.96 -14.72
CA PHE A 11 8.33 12.31 -14.23
C PHE A 11 8.62 12.38 -12.72
N PRO A 12 9.22 13.47 -12.22
CA PRO A 12 9.57 13.59 -10.81
C PRO A 12 8.31 13.74 -9.94
N GLY A 13 8.01 12.73 -9.12
CA GLY A 13 7.11 12.88 -7.98
C GLY A 13 7.85 13.50 -6.80
N TYR A 14 7.35 14.61 -6.27
CA TYR A 14 7.93 15.26 -5.09
C TYR A 14 7.16 14.82 -3.85
N LEU A 15 7.83 14.14 -2.92
CA LEU A 15 7.33 13.93 -1.56
C LEU A 15 8.11 14.84 -0.62
N VAL A 16 7.40 15.68 0.12
CA VAL A 16 7.98 16.49 1.19
C VAL A 16 7.57 15.86 2.51
N HIS A 17 8.53 15.68 3.41
CA HIS A 17 8.26 15.30 4.79
C HIS A 17 7.31 16.34 5.39
N ALA A 18 6.18 15.92 5.98
CA ALA A 18 5.29 16.84 6.69
C ALA A 18 6.07 17.43 7.89
N PRO A 19 6.48 18.71 7.87
CA PRO A 19 7.36 19.24 8.90
C PRO A 19 6.51 19.83 10.02
N PHE A 20 6.54 19.24 11.21
CA PHE A 20 6.02 19.91 12.41
C PHE A 20 7.00 19.71 13.58
N LEU A 21 7.71 20.79 13.93
CA LEU A 21 8.83 20.92 14.88
C LEU A 21 8.62 22.22 15.71
N ALA A 22 9.33 22.41 16.84
CA ALA A 22 10.26 23.55 17.04
C ALA A 22 10.58 23.91 18.51
N ALA A 23 11.76 24.52 18.71
CA ALA A 23 11.98 25.79 19.43
C ALA A 23 13.23 26.47 18.79
N GLN A 24 13.32 27.79 18.55
CA GLN A 24 13.28 28.93 19.49
C GLN A 24 13.11 30.28 18.73
N ALA A 25 12.76 31.38 19.44
CA ALA A 25 12.39 32.71 18.89
C ALA A 25 13.48 33.83 19.09
N PRO A 26 13.21 35.13 18.80
CA PRO A 26 13.60 35.92 17.60
C PRO A 26 14.72 36.97 17.86
N PRO A 27 15.16 37.80 16.86
CA PRO A 27 14.64 39.18 16.79
C PRO A 27 14.55 39.85 15.39
N SER A 28 13.55 40.74 15.27
CA SER A 28 13.44 42.09 14.68
C SER A 28 14.16 42.58 13.40
N SER A 29 13.32 43.06 12.46
CA SER A 29 13.40 44.30 11.64
C SER A 29 14.61 44.60 10.73
N THR A 30 14.43 44.52 9.40
CA THR A 30 14.55 45.63 8.43
C THR A 30 14.21 45.15 7.02
N GLY A 31 13.55 46.00 6.24
CA GLY A 31 12.89 45.64 5.00
C GLY A 31 13.81 45.27 3.83
N LEU A 32 13.33 44.32 3.04
CA LEU A 32 13.42 44.17 1.60
C LEU A 32 12.53 42.96 1.26
N LEU A 33 11.68 43.09 0.24
CA LEU A 33 10.68 42.07 -0.14
C LEU A 33 11.33 40.68 -0.33
N PRO A 34 10.87 39.62 0.35
CA PRO A 34 11.46 38.30 0.17
C PRO A 34 10.93 37.62 -1.10
N SER A 35 11.85 36.93 -1.78
CA SER A 35 11.62 35.87 -2.78
C SER A 35 10.54 34.88 -2.32
N PRO A 36 9.83 34.16 -3.21
CA PRO A 36 8.68 33.33 -2.85
C PRO A 36 9.05 32.30 -1.77
N GLU A 37 8.62 32.61 -0.55
CA GLU A 37 8.92 31.87 0.67
C GLU A 37 7.76 30.90 0.94
N LEU A 38 8.08 29.62 1.10
CA LEU A 38 7.13 28.56 1.40
C LEU A 38 6.57 28.77 2.82
N LEU A 39 5.40 29.40 2.90
CA LEU A 39 4.66 29.62 4.14
C LEU A 39 4.15 28.30 4.73
N GLN A 40 4.85 27.82 5.76
CA GLN A 40 4.43 26.74 6.66
C GLN A 40 3.36 27.29 7.64
N ARG A 41 2.09 26.90 7.46
CA ARG A 41 0.98 27.20 8.41
C ARG A 41 0.64 25.95 9.20
N THR A 42 0.63 26.05 10.53
CA THR A 42 0.53 24.92 11.48
C THR A 42 -0.85 24.78 12.11
N LEU A 43 -1.33 23.53 12.23
CA LEU A 43 -2.44 23.06 13.07
C LEU A 43 -1.87 22.09 14.14
N PRO A 44 -2.55 21.87 15.28
CA PRO A 44 -1.99 21.22 16.49
C PRO A 44 -1.58 19.74 16.31
N PRO A 45 -0.75 19.17 17.22
CA PRO A 45 0.12 18.02 16.94
C PRO A 45 -0.59 16.66 17.01
N SER A 46 -0.33 15.79 16.04
CA SER A 46 -0.55 14.33 16.09
C SER A 46 0.72 13.62 15.60
N PRO A 47 1.20 12.55 16.26
CA PRO A 47 2.45 11.87 15.92
C PRO A 47 2.27 11.01 14.67
N LEU A 48 2.39 11.57 13.47
CA LEU A 48 2.17 10.79 12.25
C LEU A 48 3.38 9.88 11.96
N HIS A 49 3.09 8.58 11.97
CA HIS A 49 3.99 7.45 12.21
C HIS A 49 4.96 7.16 11.05
N PHE A 50 6.26 7.08 11.36
CA PHE A 50 7.29 6.46 10.51
C PHE A 50 7.66 5.10 11.10
N THR A 51 7.52 4.05 10.31
CA THR A 51 7.94 2.69 10.67
C THR A 51 9.23 2.27 9.95
N HIS A 52 9.63 2.99 8.90
CA HIS A 52 10.90 2.79 8.19
C HIS A 52 11.89 3.95 8.46
N PRO A 53 13.20 3.66 8.65
CA PRO A 53 14.20 4.69 8.85
C PRO A 53 14.29 5.59 7.61
N PRO A 54 14.27 6.93 7.77
CA PRO A 54 14.42 7.83 6.64
C PRO A 54 15.80 7.63 6.00
N THR A 55 15.87 7.70 4.67
CA THR A 55 17.14 7.68 3.96
C THR A 55 17.98 8.87 4.44
N PRO A 56 19.25 8.69 4.86
CA PRO A 56 20.08 9.79 5.30
C PRO A 56 20.40 10.70 4.12
N THR A 57 19.71 11.84 4.02
CA THR A 57 20.02 12.89 3.04
C THR A 57 20.99 13.90 3.64
N SER A 58 22.10 14.15 2.97
CA SER A 58 23.02 15.22 3.36
C SER A 58 22.31 16.59 3.34
N PRO A 59 22.62 17.50 4.29
CA PRO A 59 22.07 18.86 4.25
C PRO A 59 22.34 19.54 2.91
N GLY A 60 21.28 20.08 2.27
CA GLY A 60 21.36 20.72 0.96
C GLY A 60 21.32 19.79 -0.25
N ALA A 61 21.24 18.46 -0.04
CA ALA A 61 20.96 17.54 -1.14
C ALA A 61 19.55 17.78 -1.71
N PRO A 62 19.35 17.64 -3.03
CA PRO A 62 18.02 17.72 -3.62
C PRO A 62 17.11 16.66 -2.99
N ALA A 63 15.82 17.00 -2.82
CA ALA A 63 14.84 16.07 -2.26
C ALA A 63 14.81 14.77 -3.10
N PRO A 64 14.71 13.59 -2.46
CA PRO A 64 14.62 12.32 -3.17
C PRO A 64 13.40 12.34 -4.09
N VAL A 65 13.62 11.95 -5.36
CA VAL A 65 12.60 11.94 -6.40
C VAL A 65 12.18 10.50 -6.66
N LEU A 66 10.87 10.26 -6.63
CA LEU A 66 10.31 8.97 -7.04
C LEU A 66 10.07 8.95 -8.55
N SER A 67 10.42 7.83 -9.19
CA SER A 67 10.16 7.60 -10.61
C SER A 67 8.81 6.91 -10.78
N LEU A 68 7.84 7.59 -11.39
CA LEU A 68 6.49 7.04 -11.59
C LEU A 68 6.43 6.05 -12.77
N ALA A 69 5.60 5.02 -12.62
CA ALA A 69 5.25 4.11 -13.70
C ALA A 69 4.28 4.78 -14.69
N ALA A 70 4.36 4.38 -15.96
CA ALA A 70 3.60 4.97 -17.07
C ALA A 70 2.09 4.72 -17.03
N ASN A 71 1.68 3.67 -16.32
CA ASN A 71 0.31 3.15 -16.35
C ASN A 71 -0.55 3.75 -15.22
N ALA A 72 -0.25 4.99 -14.82
CA ALA A 72 -0.85 5.67 -13.68
C ALA A 72 -1.62 6.95 -14.14
N PRO A 73 -2.64 7.41 -13.39
CA PRO A 73 -3.14 6.83 -12.14
C PRO A 73 -4.04 5.60 -12.33
N ILE A 74 -3.98 4.68 -11.37
CA ILE A 74 -5.02 3.67 -11.14
C ILE A 74 -6.09 4.33 -10.26
N PRO A 75 -7.32 4.52 -10.77
CA PRO A 75 -8.37 5.18 -10.00
C PRO A 75 -8.89 4.26 -8.89
N GLY A 76 -8.91 4.77 -7.66
CA GLY A 76 -9.58 4.14 -6.52
C GLY A 76 -10.76 5.00 -6.04
N ARG A 77 -11.57 4.44 -5.14
CA ARG A 77 -12.77 5.11 -4.62
C ARG A 77 -12.48 6.42 -3.90
N VAL A 78 -11.47 6.40 -3.01
CA VAL A 78 -11.11 7.54 -2.15
C VAL A 78 -9.74 8.12 -2.48
N SER A 79 -9.08 7.59 -3.52
CA SER A 79 -7.68 7.90 -3.82
C SER A 79 -7.31 7.60 -5.26
N SER A 80 -6.28 8.27 -5.76
CA SER A 80 -5.60 7.92 -7.01
C SER A 80 -4.27 7.23 -6.69
N VAL A 81 -4.04 6.07 -7.29
CA VAL A 81 -2.90 5.22 -6.97
C VAL A 81 -1.86 5.29 -8.08
N TYR A 82 -0.61 5.54 -7.73
CA TYR A 82 0.53 5.57 -8.63
C TYR A 82 1.54 4.54 -8.18
N ARG A 83 2.10 3.78 -9.12
CA ARG A 83 3.28 2.96 -8.83
C ARG A 83 4.53 3.78 -9.07
N ALA A 84 5.53 3.57 -8.23
CA ALA A 84 6.78 4.27 -8.33
C ALA A 84 7.95 3.38 -7.93
N THR A 85 9.16 3.84 -8.27
CA THR A 85 10.41 3.26 -7.80
C THR A 85 11.17 4.31 -7.02
N SER A 86 11.64 3.95 -5.83
CA SER A 86 12.46 4.79 -4.97
C SER A 86 13.87 4.99 -5.56
N PRO A 87 14.64 5.99 -5.09
CA PRO A 87 16.04 6.15 -5.50
C PRO A 87 16.91 4.94 -5.16
N THR A 88 16.55 4.20 -4.11
CA THR A 88 17.21 2.98 -3.64
C THR A 88 16.72 1.72 -4.39
N GLY A 89 15.76 1.86 -5.29
CA GLY A 89 15.27 0.79 -6.17
C GLY A 89 14.08 0.00 -5.63
N GLU A 90 13.56 0.34 -4.45
CA GLU A 90 12.34 -0.30 -3.93
C GLU A 90 11.11 0.11 -4.75
N LYS A 91 10.23 -0.87 -4.99
CA LYS A 91 8.95 -0.62 -5.66
C LYS A 91 7.90 -0.25 -4.63
N VAL A 92 7.23 0.86 -4.87
CA VAL A 92 6.31 1.47 -3.93
C VAL A 92 5.03 1.89 -4.63
N VAL A 93 3.96 1.97 -3.85
CA VAL A 93 2.67 2.50 -4.25
C VAL A 93 2.43 3.81 -3.51
N LEU A 94 2.09 4.86 -4.27
CA LEU A 94 1.71 6.17 -3.79
C LEU A 94 0.19 6.33 -3.94
N LYS A 95 -0.50 6.38 -2.81
CA LYS A 95 -1.94 6.55 -2.75
C LYS A 95 -2.27 7.99 -2.39
N TYR A 96 -2.57 8.78 -3.41
CA TYR A 96 -2.95 10.19 -3.28
C TYR A 96 -4.41 10.31 -2.87
N ALA A 97 -4.69 11.03 -1.80
CA ALA A 97 -6.04 11.22 -1.29
C ALA A 97 -6.89 12.07 -2.26
N ASN A 98 -8.05 11.52 -2.65
CA ASN A 98 -9.19 12.30 -3.14
C ASN A 98 -10.09 12.69 -1.94
N ASP A 99 -10.12 11.82 -0.91
CA ASP A 99 -10.70 12.06 0.40
C ASP A 99 -9.61 11.88 1.47
N MET A 100 -9.19 13.00 2.06
CA MET A 100 -8.10 13.03 3.04
C MET A 100 -8.45 12.29 4.33
N LEU A 101 -9.70 12.39 4.80
CA LEU A 101 -10.11 11.75 6.05
C LEU A 101 -10.16 10.23 5.90
N ALA A 102 -10.61 9.75 4.74
CA ALA A 102 -10.60 8.32 4.44
C ALA A 102 -9.18 7.73 4.43
N VAL A 103 -8.21 8.43 3.81
CA VAL A 103 -6.81 7.97 3.78
C VAL A 103 -6.16 8.01 5.16
N LEU A 104 -6.42 9.06 5.96
CA LEU A 104 -5.92 9.13 7.34
C LEU A 104 -6.46 7.98 8.20
N ARG A 105 -7.77 7.72 8.10
CA ARG A 105 -8.39 6.60 8.82
C ARG A 105 -7.78 5.27 8.42
N GLU A 106 -7.60 5.03 7.11
CA GLU A 106 -6.96 3.81 6.63
C GLU A 106 -5.51 3.69 7.13
N ALA A 107 -4.74 4.76 7.13
CA ALA A 107 -3.38 4.73 7.66
C ALA A 107 -3.35 4.35 9.15
N GLU A 108 -4.19 5.00 9.98
CA GLU A 108 -4.23 4.77 11.43
C GLU A 108 -4.82 3.41 11.79
N GLU A 109 -6.03 3.10 11.32
CA GLU A 109 -6.75 1.90 11.72
C GLU A 109 -6.11 0.62 11.17
N VAL A 110 -5.48 0.70 10.00
CA VAL A 110 -4.95 -0.48 9.31
C VAL A 110 -3.45 -0.56 9.51
N TYR A 111 -2.71 0.43 9.04
CA TYR A 111 -1.27 0.24 8.87
C TYR A 111 -0.44 0.58 10.10
N VAL A 112 -0.98 1.42 11.00
CA VAL A 112 -0.36 1.73 12.29
C VAL A 112 -0.77 0.73 13.35
N ASN A 113 -2.06 0.38 13.41
CA ASN A 113 -2.59 -0.48 14.47
C ASN A 113 -2.45 -1.97 14.17
N LEU A 114 -2.43 -2.38 12.90
CA LEU A 114 -2.11 -3.78 12.57
C LEU A 114 -0.60 -3.98 12.62
N PRO A 115 -0.11 -5.11 13.16
CA PRO A 115 1.31 -5.42 13.19
C PRO A 115 1.81 -5.66 11.75
N GLY A 116 2.24 -4.59 11.07
CA GLY A 116 2.97 -4.63 9.81
C GLY A 116 4.33 -5.28 10.01
N GLY A 117 4.35 -6.61 10.00
CA GLY A 117 5.51 -7.43 10.36
C GLY A 117 5.17 -8.73 11.08
N GLY A 118 3.93 -8.89 11.57
CA GLY A 118 3.45 -10.08 12.29
C GLY A 118 3.01 -11.25 11.40
N GLY A 119 3.30 -11.23 10.09
CA GLY A 119 2.94 -12.31 9.17
C GLY A 119 1.57 -12.16 8.49
N LEU A 120 0.85 -11.05 8.72
CA LEU A 120 -0.37 -10.74 7.96
C LEU A 120 -0.02 -10.38 6.51
N PRO A 121 -0.82 -10.86 5.52
CA PRO A 121 -0.57 -10.59 4.12
C PRO A 121 -1.08 -9.18 3.74
N ILE A 122 -0.55 -8.12 4.35
CA ILE A 122 -0.85 -6.71 4.02
C ILE A 122 0.42 -5.99 3.55
N PRO A 123 0.32 -4.90 2.75
CA PRO A 123 1.49 -4.15 2.32
C PRO A 123 2.28 -3.59 3.50
N THR A 124 3.61 -3.56 3.38
CA THR A 124 4.40 -2.73 4.29
C THR A 124 4.01 -1.27 4.14
N TYR A 125 3.73 -0.61 5.25
CA TYR A 125 3.45 0.82 5.31
C TYR A 125 4.70 1.61 5.62
N TRP A 126 4.93 2.66 4.84
CA TRP A 126 6.14 3.47 4.92
C TRP A 126 5.88 4.85 5.56
N GLY A 127 4.64 5.32 5.53
CA GLY A 127 4.24 6.58 6.14
C GLY A 127 3.22 7.37 5.32
N LEU A 128 2.88 8.53 5.88
CA LEU A 128 2.08 9.58 5.24
C LEU A 128 2.98 10.77 4.88
N PHE A 129 2.75 11.32 3.69
CA PHE A 129 3.55 12.39 3.10
C PHE A 129 2.64 13.44 2.47
N GLU A 130 3.21 14.59 2.15
CA GLU A 130 2.55 15.59 1.31
C GLU A 130 3.28 15.66 -0.04
N GLY A 131 2.53 15.61 -1.14
CA GLY A 131 3.14 15.61 -2.46
C GLY A 131 2.19 15.97 -3.58
N ARG A 132 2.75 16.06 -4.79
CA ARG A 132 2.01 16.23 -6.05
C ARG A 132 2.70 15.44 -7.16
N VAL A 133 1.94 15.02 -8.17
CA VAL A 133 2.48 14.28 -9.32
C VAL A 133 2.90 15.23 -10.43
N THR A 134 2.08 16.24 -10.71
CA THR A 134 2.38 17.26 -11.73
C THR A 134 2.47 18.65 -11.10
N GLY A 135 3.17 19.57 -11.76
CA GLY A 135 3.44 20.91 -11.22
C GLY A 135 2.21 21.81 -11.09
N ASP A 136 1.16 21.52 -11.86
CA ASP A 136 -0.15 22.17 -11.88
C ASP A 136 -1.13 21.58 -10.85
N GLN A 137 -0.80 20.44 -10.22
CA GLN A 137 -1.61 19.88 -9.14
C GLN A 137 -1.33 20.58 -7.81
N ASN A 138 -2.41 20.81 -7.06
CA ASN A 138 -2.32 21.11 -5.64
C ASN A 138 -1.66 19.92 -4.92
N LYS A 139 -0.90 20.23 -3.87
CA LYS A 139 -0.39 19.20 -2.98
C LYS A 139 -1.56 18.45 -2.33
N SER A 140 -1.39 17.16 -2.14
CA SER A 140 -2.35 16.30 -1.43
C SER A 140 -1.60 15.39 -0.45
N LEU A 141 -2.36 14.80 0.48
CA LEU A 141 -1.90 13.75 1.36
C LEU A 141 -1.63 12.48 0.54
N VAL A 142 -0.47 11.86 0.77
CA VAL A 142 -0.01 10.67 0.07
C VAL A 142 0.35 9.61 1.09
N MET A 143 -0.31 8.46 1.02
CA MET A 143 0.11 7.27 1.74
C MET A 143 1.07 6.44 0.88
N MET A 144 2.20 6.05 1.46
CA MET A 144 3.23 5.27 0.77
C MET A 144 3.25 3.83 1.31
N LEU A 145 3.13 2.87 0.39
CA LEU A 145 3.04 1.43 0.67
C LEU A 145 4.04 0.64 -0.19
N GLU A 146 4.36 -0.59 0.20
CA GLU A 146 5.01 -1.59 -0.66
C GLU A 146 4.18 -1.82 -1.93
N ASP A 147 4.84 -1.90 -3.10
CA ASP A 147 4.22 -2.42 -4.31
C ASP A 147 4.23 -3.95 -4.30
N CYS A 148 3.11 -4.54 -3.88
CA CYS A 148 2.94 -5.99 -3.76
C CYS A 148 2.50 -6.68 -5.07
N GLY A 149 2.64 -6.02 -6.22
CA GLY A 149 2.42 -6.62 -7.54
C GLY A 149 1.07 -6.33 -8.18
N GLU A 150 0.58 -7.29 -8.97
CA GLU A 150 -0.62 -7.10 -9.81
C GLU A 150 -1.89 -7.67 -9.16
N PRO A 151 -3.06 -7.02 -9.37
CA PRO A 151 -4.35 -7.57 -8.97
C PRO A 151 -4.56 -8.98 -9.52
N LEU A 152 -5.17 -9.84 -8.71
CA LEU A 152 -5.43 -11.23 -9.06
C LEU A 152 -6.32 -11.33 -10.31
N GLN A 153 -5.75 -11.82 -11.40
CA GLN A 153 -6.46 -12.04 -12.66
C GLN A 153 -7.23 -13.36 -12.64
N GLY A 154 -8.45 -13.38 -13.19
CA GLY A 154 -9.27 -14.59 -13.29
C GLY A 154 -10.00 -15.00 -12.00
N GLY A 155 -9.95 -14.18 -10.95
CA GLY A 155 -10.71 -14.42 -9.71
C GLY A 155 -10.05 -15.43 -8.76
N PHE A 156 -10.75 -15.72 -7.65
CA PHE A 156 -10.28 -16.68 -6.64
C PHE A 156 -10.16 -18.11 -7.17
N GLU A 157 -10.81 -18.43 -8.28
CA GLU A 157 -10.75 -19.77 -8.87
C GLU A 157 -9.34 -20.16 -9.35
N THR A 158 -8.51 -19.17 -9.65
CA THR A 158 -7.12 -19.36 -10.04
C THR A 158 -6.19 -19.67 -8.86
N LEU A 159 -6.70 -19.57 -7.63
CA LEU A 159 -5.95 -19.89 -6.42
C LEU A 159 -6.06 -21.37 -6.08
N THR A 160 -4.96 -21.96 -5.61
CA THR A 160 -4.99 -23.29 -4.99
C THR A 160 -5.82 -23.27 -3.70
N ARG A 161 -6.37 -24.41 -3.28
CA ARG A 161 -7.13 -24.50 -2.01
C ARG A 161 -6.32 -23.98 -0.81
N ALA A 162 -5.02 -24.27 -0.77
CA ALA A 162 -4.13 -23.79 0.29
C ALA A 162 -3.95 -22.26 0.29
N GLU A 163 -3.85 -21.63 -0.89
CA GLU A 163 -3.82 -20.16 -0.99
C GLU A 163 -5.14 -19.54 -0.55
N ARG A 164 -6.27 -20.12 -0.95
CA ARG A 164 -7.60 -19.67 -0.54
C ARG A 164 -7.77 -19.76 0.98
N GLN A 165 -7.34 -20.86 1.58
CA GLN A 165 -7.36 -21.02 3.04
C GLN A 165 -6.52 -19.95 3.74
N LYS A 166 -5.30 -19.67 3.25
CA LYS A 166 -4.45 -18.61 3.84
C LYS A 166 -5.08 -17.21 3.79
N LEU A 167 -5.77 -16.88 2.69
CA LEU A 167 -6.51 -15.61 2.60
C LEU A 167 -7.67 -15.58 3.60
N TYR A 168 -8.37 -16.70 3.76
CA TYR A 168 -9.44 -16.80 4.74
C TYR A 168 -8.93 -16.69 6.17
N ASP A 169 -7.85 -17.39 6.52
CA ASP A 169 -7.22 -17.32 7.84
C ASP A 169 -6.73 -15.88 8.14
N ALA A 170 -6.25 -15.16 7.14
CA ALA A 170 -5.88 -13.75 7.32
C ALA A 170 -7.10 -12.88 7.64
N LEU A 171 -8.25 -13.11 6.97
CA LEU A 171 -9.49 -12.41 7.28
C LEU A 171 -10.01 -12.77 8.68
N THR A 172 -9.93 -14.03 9.11
CA THR A 172 -10.35 -14.38 10.48
C THR A 172 -9.47 -13.70 11.52
N ILE A 173 -8.14 -13.61 11.30
CA ILE A 173 -7.25 -12.86 12.19
C ILE A 173 -7.62 -11.38 12.24
N PHE A 174 -7.98 -10.75 11.11
CA PHE A 174 -8.49 -9.37 11.11
C PHE A 174 -9.71 -9.23 12.02
N HIS A 175 -10.65 -10.17 11.94
CA HIS A 175 -11.86 -10.14 12.75
C HIS A 175 -11.57 -10.38 14.24
N ASP A 176 -10.62 -11.25 14.57
CA ASP A 176 -10.20 -11.54 15.95
C ASP A 176 -9.57 -10.33 16.64
N ILE A 177 -8.96 -9.42 15.88
CA ILE A 177 -8.42 -8.14 16.38
C ILE A 177 -9.40 -6.97 16.21
N HIS A 178 -10.69 -7.28 16.06
CA HIS A 178 -11.80 -6.34 15.94
C HIS A 178 -11.77 -5.46 14.70
N PHE A 179 -11.43 -6.04 13.55
CA PHE A 179 -11.28 -5.31 12.30
C PHE A 179 -11.92 -6.08 11.13
N GLN A 180 -12.68 -5.39 10.29
CA GLN A 180 -13.22 -5.97 9.05
C GLN A 180 -12.68 -5.23 7.82
N HIS A 181 -12.51 -5.93 6.70
CA HIS A 181 -11.99 -5.31 5.47
C HIS A 181 -13.07 -4.48 4.74
N GLY A 182 -14.34 -4.89 4.85
CA GLY A 182 -15.52 -4.21 4.31
C GLY A 182 -15.72 -4.31 2.80
N SER A 183 -14.79 -4.92 2.06
CA SER A 183 -14.86 -5.01 0.58
C SER A 183 -13.98 -6.10 -0.03
N PHE A 184 -13.80 -7.21 0.69
CA PHE A 184 -12.97 -8.32 0.23
C PHE A 184 -13.49 -8.91 -1.09
N SER A 185 -12.63 -8.95 -2.10
CA SER A 185 -12.93 -9.39 -3.47
C SER A 185 -11.64 -9.78 -4.20
N PRO A 186 -11.69 -10.42 -5.38
CA PRO A 186 -10.47 -10.70 -6.13
C PRO A 186 -9.62 -9.46 -6.45
N SER A 187 -10.26 -8.30 -6.66
CA SER A 187 -9.56 -7.03 -6.86
C SER A 187 -8.84 -6.49 -5.62
N SER A 188 -9.20 -6.97 -4.43
CA SER A 188 -8.56 -6.63 -3.17
C SER A 188 -7.41 -7.59 -2.83
N VAL A 189 -6.99 -8.45 -3.77
CA VAL A 189 -5.83 -9.34 -3.61
C VAL A 189 -4.87 -9.09 -4.76
N VAL A 190 -3.62 -8.77 -4.41
CA VAL A 190 -2.52 -8.66 -5.37
C VAL A 190 -1.58 -9.84 -5.22
N SER A 191 -0.90 -10.17 -6.31
CA SER A 191 0.04 -11.26 -6.38
C SER A 191 1.38 -10.79 -6.91
N GLN A 192 2.44 -11.29 -6.27
CA GLN A 192 3.81 -11.13 -6.71
C GLN A 192 4.42 -12.52 -6.90
N PRO A 193 5.19 -12.75 -7.99
CA PRO A 193 6.00 -13.95 -8.11
C PRO A 193 6.88 -14.08 -6.87
N ALA A 194 6.98 -15.28 -6.27
CA ALA A 194 7.96 -15.46 -5.22
C ALA A 194 9.36 -15.17 -5.77
N PRO A 195 10.22 -14.51 -4.98
CA PRO A 195 11.62 -14.38 -5.37
C PRO A 195 12.18 -15.79 -5.62
N PRO A 196 13.04 -15.96 -6.64
CA PRO A 196 13.70 -17.24 -6.87
C PRO A 196 14.42 -17.65 -5.59
N PRO A 197 14.38 -18.94 -5.19
CA PRO A 197 15.11 -19.39 -4.03
C PRO A 197 16.60 -19.06 -4.20
N SER A 198 17.13 -18.25 -3.30
CA SER A 198 18.56 -18.01 -3.15
C SER A 198 19.19 -19.30 -2.62
N ASP A 199 19.43 -20.26 -3.52
CA ASP A 199 20.33 -21.43 -3.44
C ASP A 199 19.72 -22.59 -4.23
N SER A 200 20.09 -22.67 -5.50
CA SER A 200 19.91 -23.86 -6.33
C SER A 200 20.86 -24.96 -5.83
N THR A 201 20.46 -25.69 -4.79
CA THR A 201 20.90 -27.07 -4.62
C THR A 201 19.94 -27.95 -5.42
N THR A 202 20.44 -28.39 -6.58
CA THR A 202 19.78 -29.27 -7.54
C THR A 202 19.29 -30.55 -6.87
N SER A 203 17.99 -30.62 -6.52
CA SER A 203 17.32 -31.89 -6.26
C SER A 203 16.77 -32.45 -7.57
N PRO A 204 17.19 -33.65 -8.01
CA PRO A 204 16.71 -34.26 -9.23
C PRO A 204 15.45 -35.07 -8.91
N ASN A 205 14.31 -34.40 -8.75
CA ASN A 205 13.03 -35.11 -8.82
C ASN A 205 11.98 -34.17 -9.43
N GLY A 206 11.54 -34.55 -10.64
CA GLY A 206 10.61 -33.80 -11.49
C GLY A 206 9.19 -33.78 -10.97
N GLY A 207 8.93 -33.00 -9.92
CA GLY A 207 7.63 -32.39 -9.69
C GLY A 207 7.60 -31.04 -10.37
N ALA A 208 6.58 -30.75 -11.20
CA ALA A 208 6.39 -29.43 -11.77
C ALA A 208 6.42 -28.39 -10.63
N PRO A 209 7.25 -27.34 -10.70
CA PRO A 209 7.29 -26.35 -9.64
C PRO A 209 5.94 -25.64 -9.62
N THR A 210 5.13 -25.89 -8.60
CA THR A 210 4.06 -24.98 -8.22
C THR A 210 4.76 -23.67 -7.88
N SER A 211 4.72 -22.69 -8.78
CA SER A 211 5.28 -21.37 -8.51
C SER A 211 4.55 -20.82 -7.28
N SER A 212 5.23 -20.78 -6.13
CA SER A 212 4.70 -20.07 -4.98
C SER A 212 4.63 -18.58 -5.37
N ARG A 213 3.48 -17.95 -5.12
CA ARG A 213 3.33 -16.50 -5.24
C ARG A 213 3.02 -15.93 -3.88
N LYS A 214 3.53 -14.73 -3.60
CA LYS A 214 3.14 -13.95 -2.43
C LYS A 214 1.79 -13.32 -2.74
N LEU A 215 0.78 -13.63 -1.93
CA LEU A 215 -0.52 -13.00 -2.00
C LEU A 215 -0.61 -11.93 -0.91
N THR A 216 -1.16 -10.78 -1.26
CA THR A 216 -1.32 -9.65 -0.34
C THR A 216 -2.71 -9.06 -0.50
N ILE A 217 -3.42 -8.88 0.61
CA ILE A 217 -4.71 -8.23 0.71
C ILE A 217 -4.47 -6.71 0.73
N VAL A 218 -5.18 -5.97 -0.13
CA VAL A 218 -5.07 -4.53 -0.32
C VAL A 218 -6.45 -3.89 -0.41
N GLY A 219 -6.53 -2.56 -0.35
CA GLY A 219 -7.79 -1.85 -0.61
C GLY A 219 -8.65 -1.63 0.63
N PHE A 220 -8.03 -1.40 1.79
CA PHE A 220 -8.67 -1.18 3.08
C PHE A 220 -9.40 0.17 3.25
N SER A 221 -9.78 0.83 2.16
CA SER A 221 -10.50 2.12 2.21
C SER A 221 -11.90 2.06 2.82
N GLN A 222 -12.44 0.85 3.00
CA GLN A 222 -13.73 0.58 3.65
C GLN A 222 -13.57 -0.24 4.92
N ALA A 223 -12.32 -0.41 5.34
CA ALA A 223 -12.06 -1.18 6.53
C ALA A 223 -12.37 -0.34 7.76
N GLU A 224 -12.86 -1.00 8.80
CA GLU A 224 -13.33 -0.34 10.00
C GLU A 224 -13.27 -1.29 11.19
N TRP A 225 -13.30 -0.70 12.39
CA TRP A 225 -13.46 -1.45 13.62
C TRP A 225 -14.78 -2.24 13.63
N HIS A 226 -14.70 -3.51 14.06
CA HIS A 226 -15.80 -4.45 13.96
C HIS A 226 -15.83 -5.41 15.15
N LEU A 227 -16.97 -5.54 15.83
CA LEU A 227 -17.22 -6.63 16.77
C LEU A 227 -17.75 -7.84 16.00
N CYS A 228 -16.89 -8.81 15.73
CA CYS A 228 -17.27 -10.00 14.99
C CYS A 228 -18.32 -10.83 15.75
N PRO A 229 -19.51 -11.09 15.17
CA PRO A 229 -20.51 -11.98 15.77
C PRO A 229 -20.13 -13.47 15.67
N GLY A 230 -18.93 -13.79 15.18
CA GLY A 230 -18.41 -15.13 14.93
C GLY A 230 -18.36 -15.48 13.44
N GLU A 231 -17.48 -16.43 13.09
CA GLU A 231 -17.17 -16.84 11.71
C GLU A 231 -18.42 -17.20 10.89
N ASN A 232 -19.40 -17.88 11.50
CA ASN A 232 -20.61 -18.36 10.83
C ASN A 232 -21.74 -17.32 10.76
N SER A 233 -21.59 -16.18 11.45
CA SER A 233 -22.62 -15.15 11.57
C SER A 233 -22.17 -13.82 10.95
N CYS A 234 -20.86 -13.61 10.81
CA CYS A 234 -20.29 -12.41 10.23
C CYS A 234 -20.53 -12.38 8.71
N PRO A 235 -21.22 -11.35 8.17
CA PRO A 235 -21.51 -11.27 6.74
C PRO A 235 -20.25 -11.31 5.87
N GLU A 236 -19.17 -10.63 6.27
CA GLU A 236 -17.91 -10.64 5.51
C GLU A 236 -17.28 -12.03 5.49
N LEU A 237 -17.13 -12.69 6.65
CA LEU A 237 -16.50 -14.01 6.73
C LEU A 237 -17.33 -15.09 6.02
N VAL A 238 -18.66 -15.06 6.13
CA VAL A 238 -19.54 -15.98 5.39
C VAL A 238 -19.41 -15.79 3.89
N GLN A 239 -19.42 -14.53 3.42
CA GLN A 239 -19.26 -14.23 2.00
C GLN A 239 -17.86 -14.61 1.50
N ALA A 240 -16.81 -14.33 2.26
CA ALA A 240 -15.44 -14.67 1.91
C ALA A 240 -15.25 -16.19 1.83
N LYS A 241 -15.74 -16.96 2.82
CA LYS A 241 -15.64 -18.44 2.83
C LYS A 241 -16.27 -19.05 1.59
N LYS A 242 -17.47 -18.55 1.22
CA LYS A 242 -18.18 -18.96 0.02
C LYS A 242 -17.46 -18.54 -1.26
N ALA A 243 -17.01 -17.28 -1.35
CA ALA A 243 -16.30 -16.77 -2.53
C ALA A 243 -14.96 -17.48 -2.78
N LEU A 244 -14.35 -17.99 -1.70
CA LEU A 244 -13.13 -18.80 -1.74
C LEU A 244 -13.42 -20.29 -1.97
N GLY A 245 -14.69 -20.73 -1.99
CA GLY A 245 -15.07 -22.14 -2.18
C GLY A 245 -14.60 -23.06 -1.05
N LEU A 246 -14.52 -22.54 0.18
CA LEU A 246 -14.07 -23.27 1.37
C LEU A 246 -15.23 -23.88 2.18
N ASP A 247 -16.47 -23.61 1.80
CA ASP A 247 -17.69 -24.15 2.38
C ASP A 247 -17.96 -25.62 1.98
N GLN A 248 -17.26 -26.13 0.98
CA GLN A 248 -17.32 -27.54 0.57
C GLN A 248 -16.25 -28.36 1.31
N GLU A 249 -16.61 -28.83 2.50
CA GLU A 249 -15.93 -29.95 3.15
C GLU A 249 -16.44 -31.27 2.51
N GLY A 250 -15.55 -32.03 1.85
CA GLY A 250 -15.84 -33.45 1.55
C GLY A 250 -16.25 -33.83 0.12
N GLY A 251 -15.79 -33.12 -0.91
CA GLY A 251 -15.77 -33.68 -2.28
C GLY A 251 -14.60 -34.66 -2.44
N VAL A 252 -14.84 -35.94 -2.13
CA VAL A 252 -13.97 -37.05 -2.50
C VAL A 252 -13.75 -37.01 -4.01
N ASP A 253 -12.49 -37.19 -4.45
CA ASP A 253 -12.14 -37.47 -5.84
C ASP A 253 -13.06 -38.57 -6.41
N ALA A 254 -13.89 -38.21 -7.40
CA ALA A 254 -14.53 -39.12 -8.36
C ALA A 254 -14.90 -38.36 -9.64
#